data_AF-A0AB73A7F8-F1
#
_entry.id   AF-A0AB73A7F8-F1
#
_cell.length_a   1.000
_cell.length_b   1.000
_cell.length_c   1.000
_cell.angle_alpha   90.00
_cell.angle_beta   90.00
_cell.angle_gamma   90.00
#
_symmetry.space_group_name_H-M   'P 1'
#
loop_
_entity.id
_entity.type
_entity.pdbx_description
1 polymer ?
#
loop_
_entity_poly.entity_id
_entity_poly.type
_entity_poly.pdbx_seq_one_letter_code
_entity_poly.pdbx_strand_id
1 'polypeptide(L)'
;MPWNMKDFPASMKNLDKLTRKKAIDIANALLDEGYPDSRAIPIAIDQAKKWDEDASESEKRTFEKEKNPSKTDEHDTNPRAGKLLDSDVIVEYEEEQWIVKSKGAKKASNHFDTKKEAIEKGKQVAQNKQSTLIIYKKDGTKEKEISY
;
A
#
# COMPACT_ATOMS: atom_id res chain seq x y z
N MET A 1 -2.76 -11.39 -9.67
CA MET A 1 -1.59 -11.61 -10.54
C MET A 1 -1.05 -10.26 -10.97
N PRO A 2 0.25 -9.95 -10.77
CA PRO A 2 0.81 -8.66 -11.17
C PRO A 2 0.84 -8.47 -12.70
N TRP A 3 0.93 -7.20 -13.11
CA TRP A 3 0.75 -6.70 -14.47
C TRP A 3 1.97 -5.92 -14.98
N ASN A 4 2.08 -5.73 -16.30
CA ASN A 4 3.12 -4.89 -16.93
C ASN A 4 2.56 -4.12 -18.13
N MET A 5 3.34 -3.18 -18.67
CA MET A 5 2.89 -2.29 -19.78
C MET A 5 2.51 -2.98 -21.10
N LYS A 6 2.76 -4.28 -21.28
CA LYS A 6 2.33 -5.09 -22.43
C LYS A 6 1.18 -6.06 -22.09
N ASP A 7 0.98 -6.37 -20.82
CA ASP A 7 0.08 -7.42 -20.33
C ASP A 7 -0.50 -6.99 -18.96
N PHE A 8 -1.68 -6.38 -19.03
CA PHE A 8 -2.38 -5.66 -17.97
C PHE A 8 -3.90 -5.92 -18.07
N PRO A 9 -4.71 -5.60 -17.03
CA PRO A 9 -6.14 -5.88 -17.04
C PRO A 9 -6.88 -5.16 -18.16
N ALA A 10 -7.90 -5.79 -18.75
CA ALA A 10 -8.69 -5.19 -19.82
C ALA A 10 -9.21 -3.77 -19.47
N SER A 11 -9.56 -3.54 -18.19
CA SER A 11 -9.99 -2.25 -17.64
C SER A 11 -8.97 -1.12 -17.79
N MET A 12 -7.68 -1.42 -17.94
CA MET A 12 -6.61 -0.43 -18.12
C MET A 12 -6.32 -0.09 -19.60
N LYS A 13 -6.94 -0.78 -20.56
CA LYS A 13 -6.62 -0.69 -22.00
C LYS A 13 -6.82 0.69 -22.62
N ASN A 14 -7.78 1.46 -22.09
CA ASN A 14 -8.14 2.78 -22.61
C ASN A 14 -7.52 3.94 -21.81
N LEU A 15 -6.65 3.65 -20.84
CA LEU A 15 -5.90 4.67 -20.09
C LEU A 15 -4.69 5.15 -20.92
N ASP A 16 -4.32 6.42 -20.78
CA ASP A 16 -3.08 6.95 -21.36
C ASP A 16 -1.84 6.23 -20.83
N LYS A 17 -0.75 6.28 -21.60
CA LYS A 17 0.45 5.46 -21.33
C LYS A 17 1.05 5.72 -19.95
N LEU A 18 1.08 6.98 -19.50
CA LEU A 18 1.64 7.37 -18.21
C LEU A 18 0.72 6.99 -17.04
N THR A 19 -0.57 7.28 -17.18
CA THR A 19 -1.63 6.90 -16.24
C THR A 19 -1.70 5.37 -16.09
N ARG A 20 -1.62 4.61 -17.19
CA ARG A 20 -1.57 3.14 -17.17
C ARG A 20 -0.32 2.63 -16.46
N LYS A 21 0.83 3.26 -16.68
CA LYS A 21 2.08 2.96 -15.97
C LYS A 21 1.90 3.13 -14.47
N LYS A 22 1.29 4.23 -14.02
CA LYS A 22 1.01 4.46 -12.59
C LYS A 22 -0.08 3.53 -12.04
N ALA A 23 -1.06 3.14 -12.86
CA ALA A 23 -2.11 2.21 -12.46
C ALA A 23 -1.57 0.79 -12.26
N ILE A 24 -0.65 0.34 -13.10
CA ILE A 24 -0.02 -0.98 -12.95
C ILE A 24 0.88 -0.98 -11.71
N ASP A 25 1.69 0.07 -11.52
CA ASP A 25 2.53 0.28 -10.33
C ASP A 25 1.73 0.19 -9.02
N ILE A 26 0.62 0.93 -8.91
CA ILE A 26 -0.23 0.92 -7.71
C ILE A 26 -1.03 -0.40 -7.58
N ALA A 27 -1.38 -1.07 -8.68
CA ALA A 27 -2.16 -2.31 -8.64
C ALA A 27 -1.32 -3.48 -8.15
N ASN A 28 -0.10 -3.60 -8.69
CA ASN A 28 0.88 -4.57 -8.25
C ASN A 28 1.25 -4.35 -6.78
N ALA A 29 1.37 -3.09 -6.34
CA ALA A 29 1.47 -2.73 -4.93
C ALA A 29 0.24 -3.22 -4.11
N LEU A 30 -1.00 -2.93 -4.48
CA LEU A 30 -2.14 -3.37 -3.66
C LEU A 30 -2.29 -4.90 -3.62
N LEU A 31 -1.87 -5.62 -4.67
CA LEU A 31 -1.73 -7.08 -4.63
C LEU A 31 -0.69 -7.55 -3.61
N ASP A 32 0.43 -6.82 -3.50
CA ASP A 32 1.46 -6.99 -2.47
C ASP A 32 0.81 -6.93 -1.06
N GLU A 33 -0.17 -6.03 -0.84
CA GLU A 33 -0.92 -5.93 0.42
C GLU A 33 -1.92 -7.10 0.68
N GLY A 34 -1.83 -8.15 -0.15
CA GLY A 34 -2.76 -9.27 -0.23
C GLY A 34 -4.19 -8.86 -0.59
N TYR A 35 -4.37 -7.73 -1.27
CA TYR A 35 -5.70 -7.40 -1.79
C TYR A 35 -5.94 -8.29 -3.00
N PRO A 36 -7.13 -8.91 -3.14
CA PRO A 36 -7.43 -9.70 -4.32
C PRO A 36 -7.42 -8.82 -5.59
N ASP A 37 -7.12 -9.39 -6.75
CA ASP A 37 -7.11 -8.70 -8.07
C ASP A 37 -8.35 -7.84 -8.30
N SER A 38 -9.53 -8.35 -7.94
CA SER A 38 -10.82 -7.64 -8.05
C SER A 38 -10.87 -6.33 -7.27
N ARG A 39 -10.02 -6.17 -6.26
CA ARG A 39 -9.90 -4.99 -5.40
C ARG A 39 -8.66 -4.16 -5.73
N ALA A 40 -7.52 -4.78 -6.06
CA ALA A 40 -6.30 -4.06 -6.41
C ALA A 40 -6.43 -3.30 -7.74
N ILE A 41 -7.02 -3.91 -8.78
CA ILE A 41 -7.12 -3.31 -10.13
C ILE A 41 -7.88 -1.97 -10.11
N PRO A 42 -9.12 -1.86 -9.56
CA PRO A 42 -9.90 -0.63 -9.70
C PRO A 42 -9.32 0.52 -8.85
N ILE A 43 -8.83 0.22 -7.64
CA ILE A 43 -8.23 1.22 -6.76
C ILE A 43 -7.02 1.88 -7.43
N ALA A 44 -6.19 1.07 -8.09
CA ALA A 44 -4.98 1.57 -8.71
C ALA A 44 -5.23 2.39 -9.98
N ILE A 45 -6.24 2.03 -10.78
CA ILE A 45 -6.69 2.85 -11.92
C ILE A 45 -7.12 4.24 -11.46
N ASP A 46 -7.88 4.32 -10.37
CA ASP A 46 -8.37 5.58 -9.80
C ASP A 46 -7.22 6.44 -9.24
N GLN A 47 -6.34 5.86 -8.41
CA GLN A 47 -5.18 6.59 -7.86
C GLN A 47 -4.24 7.12 -8.96
N ALA A 48 -4.08 6.36 -10.05
CA ALA A 48 -3.23 6.73 -11.16
C ALA A 48 -3.77 7.88 -12.00
N LYS A 49 -5.09 7.92 -12.25
CA LYS A 49 -5.75 9.06 -12.92
C LYS A 49 -5.58 10.35 -12.13
N LYS A 50 -5.81 10.29 -10.83
CA LYS A 50 -5.66 11.44 -9.92
C LYS A 50 -4.22 11.95 -9.92
N TRP A 51 -3.25 11.06 -9.77
CA TRP A 51 -1.84 11.43 -9.88
C TRP A 51 -1.51 12.06 -11.24
N ASP A 52 -2.12 11.62 -12.34
CA ASP A 52 -1.90 12.21 -13.67
C ASP A 52 -2.65 13.54 -13.90
N GLU A 53 -3.73 13.83 -13.18
CA GLU A 53 -4.35 15.16 -13.17
C GLU A 53 -3.54 16.15 -12.31
N ASP A 54 -3.08 15.71 -11.12
CA ASP A 54 -2.42 16.55 -10.11
C ASP A 54 -0.90 16.73 -10.30
N ALA A 55 -0.20 15.75 -10.90
CA ALA A 55 1.26 15.79 -10.94
C ALA A 55 1.79 16.90 -11.85
N SER A 56 2.77 17.63 -11.32
CA SER A 56 3.53 18.63 -12.09
C SER A 56 4.17 18.02 -13.32
N GLU A 57 4.32 18.82 -14.38
CA GLU A 57 5.01 18.39 -15.62
C GLU A 57 6.41 17.83 -15.37
N SER A 58 7.12 18.36 -14.37
CA SER A 58 8.41 17.82 -13.91
C SER A 58 8.27 16.42 -13.31
N GLU A 59 7.28 16.19 -12.45
CA GLU A 59 7.03 14.89 -11.80
C GLU A 59 6.54 13.84 -12.80
N LYS A 60 5.69 14.24 -13.75
CA LYS A 60 5.27 13.40 -14.88
C LYS A 60 6.46 12.98 -15.74
N ARG A 61 7.35 13.91 -16.08
CA ARG A 61 8.55 13.64 -16.89
C ARG A 61 9.60 12.80 -16.16
N THR A 62 9.71 12.89 -14.83
CA THR A 62 10.55 11.96 -14.06
C THR A 62 9.91 10.57 -14.06
N PHE A 63 8.63 10.48 -13.69
CA PHE A 63 7.92 9.20 -13.66
C PHE A 63 7.82 8.55 -15.04
N GLU A 64 7.75 9.29 -16.14
CA GLU A 64 7.77 8.73 -17.50
C GLU A 64 9.10 8.02 -17.79
N LYS A 65 10.22 8.67 -17.42
CA LYS A 65 11.61 8.20 -17.65
C LYS A 65 12.04 7.07 -16.72
N GLU A 66 11.37 6.90 -15.58
CA GLU A 66 11.55 5.74 -14.72
C GLU A 66 11.30 4.43 -15.50
N LYS A 67 11.75 3.29 -14.98
CA LYS A 67 11.47 1.98 -15.57
C LYS A 67 9.95 1.75 -15.65
N ASN A 68 9.50 0.97 -16.63
CA ASN A 68 8.09 0.51 -16.66
C ASN A 68 7.87 -0.57 -15.62
N PRO A 69 6.70 -0.59 -14.94
CA PRO A 69 6.37 -1.65 -14.01
C PRO A 69 6.32 -2.99 -14.76
N SER A 70 7.05 -3.94 -14.21
CA SER A 70 7.08 -5.34 -14.60
C SER A 70 6.13 -6.16 -13.73
N LYS A 71 5.78 -7.37 -14.19
CA LYS A 71 5.11 -8.40 -13.37
C LYS A 71 5.99 -8.96 -12.25
N THR A 72 7.26 -8.53 -12.22
CA THR A 72 8.37 -9.05 -11.43
C THR A 72 9.09 -7.91 -10.69
N ASP A 73 8.47 -6.74 -10.57
CA ASP A 73 9.02 -5.65 -9.77
C ASP A 73 8.55 -5.83 -8.32
N GLU A 74 9.48 -5.76 -7.38
CA GLU A 74 9.20 -5.76 -5.95
C GLU A 74 8.78 -4.35 -5.55
N HIS A 75 7.63 -4.24 -4.89
CA HIS A 75 7.04 -2.96 -4.53
C HIS A 75 7.63 -2.52 -3.17
N ASP A 76 8.16 -1.28 -3.09
CA ASP A 76 8.82 -0.72 -1.90
C ASP A 76 8.34 0.76 -1.70
N THR A 77 7.67 1.16 -0.59
CA THR A 77 7.10 2.54 -0.46
C THR A 77 8.26 3.50 -0.28
N ASN A 78 8.70 4.02 -1.40
CA ASN A 78 8.56 5.44 -1.60
C ASN A 78 7.15 5.89 -1.09
N PRO A 79 7.01 6.87 -0.16
CA PRO A 79 5.75 7.30 0.46
C PRO A 79 4.63 7.82 -0.49
N ARG A 80 4.76 7.55 -1.79
CA ARG A 80 3.75 7.63 -2.84
C ARG A 80 3.43 6.20 -3.32
N ALA A 81 2.65 5.48 -2.50
CA ALA A 81 1.94 4.20 -2.74
C ALA A 81 2.69 2.84 -2.68
N GLY A 82 4.04 2.79 -2.70
CA GLY A 82 4.81 1.57 -3.02
C GLY A 82 4.96 0.34 -2.09
N LYS A 83 5.01 0.39 -0.73
CA LYS A 83 5.11 -0.74 0.26
C LYS A 83 4.99 -0.31 1.73
N LEU A 84 3.83 0.21 2.06
CA LEU A 84 3.22 -0.09 3.36
C LEU A 84 2.72 -1.55 3.39
N LEU A 85 3.02 -2.34 2.36
CA LEU A 85 2.14 -3.40 1.90
C LEU A 85 2.47 -4.74 2.56
N ASP A 86 3.70 -5.01 3.03
CA ASP A 86 4.00 -6.25 3.80
C ASP A 86 4.57 -6.02 5.20
N SER A 87 5.09 -4.83 5.52
CA SER A 87 5.87 -4.63 6.75
C SER A 87 5.02 -4.85 8.02
N ASP A 88 5.65 -5.47 9.04
CA ASP A 88 5.01 -5.85 10.31
C ASP A 88 4.02 -4.79 10.76
N VAL A 89 2.82 -5.23 11.09
CA VAL A 89 1.69 -4.37 11.34
C VAL A 89 1.75 -3.97 12.80
N ILE A 90 2.45 -2.87 13.08
CA ILE A 90 2.59 -2.30 14.40
C ILE A 90 1.26 -1.69 14.83
N VAL A 91 0.77 -2.09 16.00
CA VAL A 91 -0.28 -1.44 16.78
C VAL A 91 0.36 -0.75 17.98
N GLU A 92 0.54 0.55 17.91
CA GLU A 92 1.11 1.36 19.02
C GLU A 92 0.28 2.58 19.35
N TYR A 93 0.56 3.22 20.49
CA TYR A 93 -0.17 4.40 20.95
C TYR A 93 0.69 5.65 20.73
N GLU A 94 0.27 6.51 19.81
CA GLU A 94 0.95 7.73 19.36
C GLU A 94 -0.09 8.86 19.31
N GLU A 95 0.24 10.05 19.82
CA GLU A 95 -0.64 11.24 19.81
C GLU A 95 -2.08 10.98 20.36
N GLU A 96 -2.16 10.37 21.55
CA GLU A 96 -3.41 9.99 22.23
C GLU A 96 -4.28 8.91 21.53
N GLN A 97 -3.83 8.35 20.40
CA GLN A 97 -4.56 7.35 19.62
C GLN A 97 -3.76 6.06 19.38
N TRP A 98 -4.46 4.98 19.04
CA TRP A 98 -3.83 3.74 18.54
C TRP A 98 -3.63 3.80 17.05
N ILE A 99 -2.51 3.30 16.54
CA ILE A 99 -2.19 3.37 15.12
C ILE A 99 -1.82 1.98 14.60
N VAL A 100 -2.29 1.63 13.41
CA VAL A 100 -1.76 0.51 12.62
C VAL A 100 -0.77 1.11 11.64
N LYS A 101 0.52 0.80 11.79
CA LYS A 101 1.52 1.17 10.79
C LYS A 101 2.36 -0.01 10.38
N SER A 102 2.62 -0.09 9.09
CA SER A 102 3.60 -1.03 8.58
C SER A 102 4.97 -0.56 9.08
N LYS A 103 5.70 -1.42 9.77
CA LYS A 103 6.95 -1.11 10.48
C LYS A 103 7.96 -0.37 9.61
N GLY A 104 8.49 0.74 10.14
CA GLY A 104 9.39 1.64 9.41
C GLY A 104 8.68 2.72 8.57
N ALA A 105 7.34 2.67 8.45
CA ALA A 105 6.60 3.73 7.79
C ALA A 105 6.69 5.06 8.54
N LYS A 106 6.98 6.14 7.79
CA LYS A 106 6.97 7.52 8.30
C LYS A 106 5.59 8.05 8.70
N LYS A 107 4.52 7.31 8.38
CA LYS A 107 3.11 7.61 8.67
C LYS A 107 2.39 6.28 8.91
N ALA A 108 1.31 6.28 9.67
CA ALA A 108 0.54 5.06 9.84
C ALA A 108 -0.21 4.68 8.56
N SER A 109 -0.48 3.38 8.39
CA SER A 109 -1.38 2.89 7.35
C SER A 109 -2.85 3.05 7.79
N ASN A 110 -3.17 2.97 9.09
CA ASN A 110 -4.47 3.29 9.69
C ASN A 110 -4.34 3.84 11.15
N HIS A 111 -5.39 4.44 11.73
CA HIS A 111 -5.47 4.95 13.11
C HIS A 111 -6.84 4.58 13.77
N PHE A 112 -6.94 4.53 15.11
CA PHE A 112 -8.07 4.03 15.92
C PHE A 112 -8.06 4.59 17.37
N ASP A 113 -9.22 4.65 18.03
CA ASP A 113 -9.31 5.13 19.43
C ASP A 113 -9.14 4.00 20.46
N THR A 114 -9.59 2.79 20.15
CA THR A 114 -9.42 1.64 21.03
C THR A 114 -8.34 0.69 20.53
N LYS A 115 -7.60 0.14 21.50
CA LYS A 115 -6.60 -0.88 21.24
C LYS A 115 -7.16 -2.11 20.53
N LYS A 116 -8.40 -2.49 20.88
CA LYS A 116 -9.06 -3.70 20.34
C LYS A 116 -9.29 -3.59 18.84
N GLU A 117 -9.70 -2.41 18.36
CA GLU A 117 -9.94 -2.15 16.93
C GLU A 117 -8.65 -2.05 16.15
N ALA A 118 -7.64 -1.35 16.69
CA ALA A 118 -6.31 -1.31 16.10
C ALA A 118 -5.71 -2.71 15.98
N ILE A 119 -5.86 -3.53 17.02
CA ILE A 119 -5.55 -4.96 16.98
C ILE A 119 -6.33 -5.63 15.86
N GLU A 120 -7.66 -5.59 15.81
CA GLU A 120 -8.46 -6.32 14.81
C GLU A 120 -8.17 -5.90 13.37
N LYS A 121 -8.11 -4.61 13.07
CA LYS A 121 -7.71 -4.14 11.74
C LYS A 121 -6.26 -4.48 11.47
N GLY A 122 -5.40 -4.40 12.47
CA GLY A 122 -4.03 -4.87 12.42
C GLY A 122 -3.93 -6.37 12.12
N LYS A 123 -4.86 -7.20 12.60
CA LYS A 123 -4.98 -8.63 12.24
C LYS A 123 -5.42 -8.77 10.80
N GLN A 124 -6.49 -8.11 10.37
CA GLN A 124 -6.97 -8.20 8.99
C GLN A 124 -5.92 -7.73 7.98
N VAL A 125 -5.23 -6.63 8.32
CA VAL A 125 -4.11 -6.12 7.54
C VAL A 125 -2.98 -7.14 7.60
N ALA A 126 -2.59 -7.65 8.77
CA ALA A 126 -1.64 -8.76 8.89
C ALA A 126 -2.13 -10.13 8.34
N GLN A 127 -3.37 -10.28 7.91
CA GLN A 127 -3.94 -11.51 7.32
C GLN A 127 -4.04 -11.39 5.80
N ASN A 128 -4.32 -10.19 5.30
CA ASN A 128 -4.19 -9.89 3.87
C ASN A 128 -2.68 -9.84 3.54
N LYS A 129 -1.89 -9.05 4.28
CA LYS A 129 -0.42 -8.97 4.21
C LYS A 129 0.35 -10.18 4.77
N GLN A 130 -0.35 -11.13 5.41
CA GLN A 130 0.23 -12.33 6.05
C GLN A 130 1.48 -12.05 6.92
N SER A 131 1.42 -11.02 7.77
CA SER A 131 2.56 -10.47 8.52
C SER A 131 2.38 -10.58 10.04
N THR A 132 3.34 -10.08 10.82
CA THR A 132 3.21 -10.08 12.29
C THR A 132 2.52 -8.80 12.77
N LEU A 133 1.50 -8.97 13.60
CA LEU A 133 0.85 -7.91 14.36
C LEU A 133 1.61 -7.68 15.67
N ILE A 134 2.40 -6.61 15.75
CA ILE A 134 3.15 -6.23 16.96
C ILE A 134 2.33 -5.23 17.75
N ILE A 135 1.90 -5.59 18.96
CA ILE A 135 0.96 -4.81 19.78
C ILE A 135 1.73 -4.22 20.96
N TYR A 136 1.86 -2.90 20.99
CA TYR A 136 2.46 -2.13 22.08
C TYR A 136 1.39 -1.69 23.11
N LYS A 137 1.80 -1.04 24.20
CA LYS A 137 0.97 -0.44 25.25
C LYS A 137 0.92 1.09 25.10
N LYS A 138 0.10 1.76 25.92
CA LYS A 138 0.05 3.24 25.98
C LYS A 138 1.38 3.89 26.40
N ASP A 139 2.24 3.13 27.07
CA ASP A 139 3.59 3.54 27.51
C ASP A 139 4.69 3.20 26.49
N GLY A 140 4.34 2.72 25.29
CA GLY A 140 5.29 2.30 24.25
C GLY A 140 5.97 0.95 24.52
N THR A 141 5.66 0.23 25.60
CA THR A 141 6.20 -1.11 25.84
C THR A 141 5.47 -2.17 25.02
N LYS A 142 6.17 -3.22 24.56
CA LYS A 142 5.55 -4.32 23.81
C LYS A 142 4.61 -5.13 24.72
N GLU A 143 3.33 -5.26 24.34
CA GLU A 143 2.34 -6.07 25.06
C GLU A 143 2.24 -7.48 24.50
N LYS A 144 2.10 -7.60 23.18
CA LYS A 144 1.81 -8.86 22.51
C LYS A 144 2.34 -8.85 21.10
N GLU A 145 2.57 -10.04 20.57
CA GLU A 145 2.94 -10.28 19.19
C GLU A 145 2.03 -11.41 18.69
N ILE A 146 1.47 -11.27 17.50
CA ILE A 146 0.62 -12.29 16.90
C ILE A 146 0.95 -12.41 15.42
N SER A 147 1.43 -13.57 15.00
CA SER A 147 1.65 -13.92 13.60
C SER A 147 0.38 -14.53 13.01
N TYR A 148 0.15 -14.31 11.70
CA TYR A 148 -1.09 -14.63 10.98
C TYR A 148 -0.86 -15.39 9.68
#